data_AF-A0A8S1EAV9-F1
#
_entry.id   AF-A0A8S1EAV9-F1
#
_cell.length_a   1.000
_cell.length_b   1.000
_cell.length_c   1.000
_cell.angle_alpha   90.00
_cell.angle_beta   90.00
_cell.angle_gamma   90.00
#
_symmetry.space_group_name_H-M   'P 1'
#
loop_
_entity.id
_entity.type
_entity.pdbx_description
1 polymer ?
#
loop_
_entity_poly.entity_id
_entity_poly.type
_entity_poly.pdbx_seq_one_letter_code
_entity_poly.pdbx_strand_id
1 'polypeptide(L)'
;MMAYTSEYLCKVDICIRDFYDSTASDKFENMWRKIPHNVNWCSTNAQMSIIKFSTRHELTIYNVRNMLESRKSTLCNYVIVEFDGDESIKSLNLERYLENCNVQYLRFSYTESGGLANRLKNIKPIIDYLVVGPSNTSSYLLFQQFLNGYEHIMPVICQVNFAFSLPKFAEENGFRESLLKLKSDGKYVVIAASKDRTDMHLNLFFVNMRHSYCRDRYLRYFSYY
;
A
#
# COMPACT_ATOMS: atom_id res chain seq x y z
N MET A 1 6.44 4.82 30.59
CA MET A 1 5.54 4.73 29.43
C MET A 1 6.10 5.71 28.40
N MET A 2 6.89 5.21 27.44
CA MET A 2 7.75 6.06 26.58
C MET A 2 6.95 6.73 25.46
N ALA A 3 6.98 8.06 25.42
CA ALA A 3 6.25 8.93 24.50
C ALA A 3 7.16 9.48 23.36
N TYR A 4 8.10 8.69 22.84
CA TYR A 4 9.16 9.20 21.94
C TYR A 4 9.09 8.69 20.49
N THR A 5 8.03 7.97 20.11
CA THR A 5 7.81 7.53 18.71
C THR A 5 6.97 8.51 17.89
N SER A 6 6.60 9.69 18.40
CA SER A 6 5.50 10.48 17.80
C SER A 6 5.92 11.59 16.84
N GLU A 7 7.09 12.22 16.95
CA GLU A 7 7.30 13.51 16.28
C GLU A 7 7.53 13.41 14.76
N TYR A 8 8.40 12.51 14.31
CA TYR A 8 8.72 12.38 12.88
C TYR A 8 7.55 11.80 12.07
N LEU A 9 6.91 10.76 12.61
CA LEU A 9 5.72 10.17 11.99
C LEU A 9 4.58 11.18 11.95
N CYS A 10 4.46 12.03 12.97
CA CYS A 10 3.55 13.16 12.95
C CYS A 10 3.90 14.15 11.82
N LYS A 11 5.18 14.39 11.48
CA LYS A 11 5.54 15.25 10.34
C LYS A 11 5.14 14.66 8.98
N VAL A 12 5.37 13.37 8.75
CA VAL A 12 4.92 12.70 7.50
C VAL A 12 3.40 12.69 7.41
N ASP A 13 2.73 12.34 8.51
CA ASP A 13 1.28 12.31 8.60
C ASP A 13 0.65 13.71 8.43
N ILE A 14 1.24 14.74 9.05
CA ILE A 14 0.86 16.15 8.86
C ILE A 14 1.04 16.56 7.39
N CYS A 15 2.19 16.28 6.78
CA CYS A 15 2.46 16.65 5.39
C CYS A 15 1.46 16.00 4.42
N ILE A 16 1.14 14.72 4.64
CA ILE A 16 0.14 14.00 3.86
C ILE A 16 -1.28 14.54 4.13
N ARG A 17 -1.58 14.90 5.38
CA ARG A 17 -2.85 15.55 5.74
C ARG A 17 -3.02 16.87 4.99
N ASP A 18 -1.98 17.70 4.97
CA ASP A 18 -1.98 18.99 4.29
C ASP A 18 -2.11 18.83 2.76
N PHE A 19 -1.58 17.74 2.18
CA PHE A 19 -1.87 17.36 0.80
C PHE A 19 -3.36 17.13 0.54
N TYR A 20 -4.03 16.34 1.38
CA TYR A 20 -5.45 16.08 1.20
C TYR A 20 -6.30 17.35 1.36
N ASP A 21 -5.91 18.24 2.27
CA ASP A 21 -6.64 19.48 2.51
C ASP A 21 -6.43 20.48 1.35
N SER A 22 -5.20 20.58 0.83
CA SER A 22 -4.87 21.44 -0.32
C SER A 22 -5.45 20.96 -1.65
N THR A 23 -5.80 19.68 -1.78
CA THR A 23 -6.41 19.10 -2.99
C THR A 23 -7.91 18.83 -2.88
N ALA A 24 -8.53 19.21 -1.75
CA ALA A 24 -9.95 18.98 -1.50
C ALA A 24 -10.86 19.66 -2.54
N SER A 25 -10.48 20.86 -3.01
CA SER A 25 -11.22 21.63 -4.02
C SER A 25 -10.73 21.42 -5.46
N ASP A 26 -9.66 20.65 -5.67
CA ASP A 26 -9.13 20.40 -7.01
C ASP A 26 -10.12 19.55 -7.82
N LYS A 27 -10.20 19.80 -9.14
CA LYS A 27 -10.77 18.81 -10.09
C LYS A 27 -10.04 17.47 -9.96
N PHE A 28 -10.73 16.37 -10.22
CA PHE A 28 -10.19 15.03 -9.98
C PHE A 28 -8.90 14.76 -10.74
N GLU A 29 -8.86 15.11 -12.01
CA GLU A 29 -7.66 15.00 -12.86
C GLU A 29 -6.44 15.71 -12.24
N ASN A 30 -6.64 16.90 -11.67
CA ASN A 30 -5.57 17.67 -11.03
C ASN A 30 -5.11 17.01 -9.73
N MET A 31 -6.04 16.56 -8.89
CA MET A 31 -5.72 15.79 -7.69
C MET A 31 -4.94 14.53 -8.08
N TRP A 32 -5.44 13.75 -9.03
CA TRP A 32 -4.82 12.52 -9.53
C TRP A 32 -3.36 12.76 -9.97
N ARG A 33 -3.10 13.82 -10.75
CA ARG A 33 -1.74 14.22 -11.17
C ARG A 33 -0.81 14.58 -10.01
N LYS A 34 -1.33 15.24 -8.99
CA LYS A 34 -0.54 15.74 -7.86
C LYS A 34 -0.16 14.66 -6.83
N ILE A 35 -0.89 13.52 -6.78
CA ILE A 35 -0.68 12.48 -5.76
C ILE A 35 0.79 12.04 -5.64
N PRO A 36 1.49 11.57 -6.71
CA PRO A 36 2.86 11.06 -6.55
C PRO A 36 3.84 12.12 -6.06
N HIS A 37 3.75 13.34 -6.61
CA HIS A 37 4.64 14.43 -6.25
C HIS A 37 4.50 14.77 -4.76
N ASN A 38 3.25 14.95 -4.29
CA ASN A 38 2.99 15.39 -2.93
C ASN A 38 3.27 14.29 -1.90
N VAL A 39 2.84 13.05 -2.18
CA VAL A 39 3.12 11.92 -1.28
C VAL A 39 4.63 11.66 -1.15
N ASN A 40 5.36 11.67 -2.27
CA ASN A 40 6.80 11.41 -2.24
C ASN A 40 7.60 12.58 -1.66
N TRP A 41 7.13 13.82 -1.80
CA TRP A 41 7.72 14.97 -1.12
C TRP A 41 7.65 14.82 0.40
N CYS A 42 6.53 14.31 0.92
CA CYS A 42 6.38 14.06 2.35
C CYS A 42 7.29 12.93 2.87
N SER A 43 7.68 11.98 2.01
CA SER A 43 8.46 10.81 2.41
C SER A 43 9.94 10.82 2.02
N THR A 44 10.38 11.77 1.20
CA THR A 44 11.79 11.90 0.75
C THR A 44 12.77 12.16 1.89
N ASN A 45 12.30 12.56 3.07
CA ASN A 45 13.10 12.73 4.28
C ASN A 45 13.30 11.43 5.09
N ALA A 46 12.72 10.31 4.67
CA ALA A 46 12.72 9.06 5.41
C ALA A 46 13.98 8.21 5.11
N GLN A 47 14.79 7.92 6.13
CA GLN A 47 15.88 6.94 6.08
C GLN A 47 15.37 5.49 6.02
N MET A 48 14.52 5.16 5.05
CA MET A 48 14.02 3.81 4.84
C MET A 48 14.80 3.11 3.74
N SER A 49 15.14 1.83 3.95
CA SER A 49 15.66 0.96 2.90
C SER A 49 14.52 0.52 1.96
N ILE A 50 13.99 1.47 1.19
CA ILE A 50 12.96 1.22 0.17
C ILE A 50 13.62 0.62 -1.07
N ILE A 51 13.25 -0.61 -1.39
CA ILE A 51 13.49 -1.23 -2.69
C ILE A 51 12.34 -0.81 -3.62
N LYS A 52 12.69 -0.50 -4.88
CA LYS A 52 11.73 -0.17 -5.93
C LYS A 52 11.80 -1.23 -7.02
N PHE A 53 10.65 -1.68 -7.49
CA PHE A 53 10.50 -2.59 -8.62
C PHE A 53 9.62 -1.92 -9.67
N SER A 54 10.03 -1.92 -10.92
CA SER A 54 9.21 -1.38 -12.02
C SER A 54 8.52 -2.53 -12.75
N THR A 55 7.19 -2.48 -12.87
CA THR A 55 6.43 -3.46 -13.66
C THR A 55 6.69 -3.28 -15.16
N ARG A 56 6.19 -4.21 -15.99
CA ARG A 56 6.19 -4.03 -17.46
C ARG A 56 5.44 -2.77 -17.92
N HIS A 57 4.46 -2.33 -17.15
CA HIS A 57 3.75 -1.08 -17.37
C HIS A 57 4.43 0.11 -16.69
N GLU A 58 5.69 -0.06 -16.25
CA GLU A 58 6.51 0.97 -15.61
C GLU A 58 5.94 1.56 -14.33
N LEU A 59 4.92 0.88 -13.77
CA LEU A 59 4.39 1.19 -12.46
C LEU A 59 5.43 0.78 -11.41
N THR A 60 5.75 1.69 -10.48
CA THR A 60 6.74 1.41 -9.45
C THR A 60 6.07 0.84 -8.21
N ILE A 61 6.52 -0.36 -7.82
CA ILE A 61 6.15 -1.07 -6.61
C ILE A 61 7.26 -0.85 -5.57
N TYR A 62 6.88 -0.61 -4.32
CA TYR A 62 7.80 -0.22 -3.25
C TYR A 62 7.80 -1.26 -2.13
N ASN A 63 8.96 -1.67 -1.65
CA ASN A 63 9.09 -2.58 -0.52
C ASN A 63 10.08 -2.03 0.49
N VAL A 64 9.76 -2.09 1.76
CA VAL A 64 10.68 -1.74 2.84
C VAL A 64 11.33 -3.02 3.34
N ARG A 65 12.68 -3.06 3.26
CA ARG A 65 13.44 -4.22 3.74
C ARG A 65 13.16 -4.50 5.21
N ASN A 66 13.13 -5.78 5.54
CA ASN A 66 13.07 -6.23 6.92
C ASN A 66 14.36 -5.83 7.64
N MET A 67 14.26 -4.93 8.61
CA MET A 67 15.42 -4.44 9.35
C MET A 67 15.91 -5.38 10.45
N LEU A 68 15.21 -6.51 10.66
CA LEU A 68 15.59 -7.56 11.61
C LEU A 68 16.32 -8.73 10.94
N GLU A 69 16.58 -8.67 9.62
CA GLU A 69 17.25 -9.73 8.85
C GLU A 69 18.60 -10.18 9.45
N SER A 70 19.29 -9.30 10.17
CA SER A 70 20.55 -9.64 10.85
C SER A 70 20.40 -10.45 12.14
N ARG A 71 19.18 -10.62 12.69
CA ARG A 71 18.99 -11.13 14.07
C ARG A 71 18.27 -12.47 14.20
N LYS A 72 17.52 -12.93 13.19
CA LYS A 72 16.85 -14.26 13.12
C LYS A 72 16.18 -14.37 11.74
N SER A 73 16.34 -15.49 11.03
CA SER A 73 15.65 -15.77 9.77
C SER A 73 14.14 -15.96 10.01
N THR A 74 13.42 -14.89 10.26
CA THR A 74 11.97 -14.93 10.37
C THR A 74 11.39 -15.00 8.97
N LEU A 75 10.80 -16.15 8.60
CA LEU A 75 10.01 -16.29 7.38
C LEU A 75 9.04 -15.11 7.26
N CYS A 76 9.06 -14.47 6.09
CA CYS A 76 8.12 -13.42 5.71
C CYS A 76 7.02 -14.02 4.83
N ASN A 77 5.79 -13.49 4.91
CA ASN A 77 4.68 -13.90 4.05
C ASN A 77 4.30 -12.77 3.10
N TYR A 78 4.43 -13.05 1.81
CA TYR A 78 4.16 -12.12 0.73
C TYR A 78 2.97 -12.62 -0.05
N VAL A 79 2.03 -11.72 -0.32
CA VAL A 79 0.78 -12.05 -1.00
C VAL A 79 0.64 -11.12 -2.20
N ILE A 80 0.50 -11.72 -3.37
CA ILE A 80 0.33 -11.01 -4.63
C ILE A 80 -1.07 -11.33 -5.12
N VAL A 81 -1.89 -10.30 -5.30
CA VAL A 81 -3.26 -10.39 -5.78
C VAL A 81 -3.29 -9.91 -7.23
N GLU A 82 -3.49 -10.85 -8.13
CA GLU A 82 -3.77 -10.62 -9.54
C GLU A 82 -5.27 -10.37 -9.70
N PHE A 83 -5.62 -9.25 -10.29
CA PHE A 83 -7.02 -8.85 -10.44
C PHE A 83 -7.49 -9.05 -11.89
N ASP A 84 -8.60 -9.77 -12.07
CA ASP A 84 -9.22 -10.03 -13.38
C ASP A 84 -8.23 -10.53 -14.46
N GLY A 85 -7.25 -11.34 -14.05
CA GLY A 85 -6.28 -11.96 -14.96
C GLY A 85 -5.10 -11.08 -15.37
N ASP A 86 -4.88 -9.93 -14.72
CA ASP A 86 -3.66 -9.14 -14.89
C ASP A 86 -2.43 -9.86 -14.31
N GLU A 87 -1.50 -10.27 -15.17
CA GLU A 87 -0.24 -10.94 -14.79
C GLU A 87 0.96 -9.97 -14.73
N SER A 88 0.74 -8.65 -14.77
CA SER A 88 1.81 -7.66 -14.86
C SER A 88 2.75 -7.71 -13.65
N ILE A 89 2.23 -8.00 -12.46
CA ILE A 89 3.03 -8.15 -11.23
C ILE A 89 3.84 -9.45 -11.26
N LYS A 90 3.28 -10.55 -11.75
CA LYS A 90 3.98 -11.85 -11.79
C LYS A 90 5.26 -11.79 -12.62
N SER A 91 5.26 -10.94 -13.65
CA SER A 91 6.44 -10.70 -14.49
C SER A 91 7.66 -10.10 -13.74
N LEU A 92 7.46 -9.55 -12.54
CA LEU A 92 8.55 -8.99 -11.72
C LEU A 92 9.47 -10.05 -11.11
N ASN A 93 9.04 -11.31 -11.08
CA ASN A 93 9.75 -12.42 -10.42
C ASN A 93 10.23 -12.03 -9.01
N LEU A 94 9.28 -11.55 -8.19
CA LEU A 94 9.57 -11.03 -6.84
C LEU A 94 10.25 -12.07 -5.95
N GLU A 95 10.00 -13.37 -6.18
CA GLU A 95 10.66 -14.49 -5.50
C GLU A 95 12.19 -14.40 -5.50
N ARG A 96 12.78 -13.98 -6.63
CA ARG A 96 14.24 -13.81 -6.76
C ARG A 96 14.80 -12.71 -5.85
N TYR A 97 14.00 -11.71 -5.52
CA TYR A 97 14.41 -10.61 -4.64
C TYR A 97 14.08 -10.87 -3.17
N LEU A 98 13.30 -11.92 -2.91
CA LEU A 98 12.66 -12.21 -1.63
C LEU A 98 12.96 -13.65 -1.22
N GLU A 99 14.21 -14.08 -1.41
CA GLU A 99 14.67 -15.47 -1.31
C GLU A 99 14.34 -16.16 0.03
N ASN A 100 14.01 -15.40 1.08
CA ASN A 100 13.65 -15.89 2.42
C ASN A 100 12.17 -15.69 2.79
N CYS A 101 11.30 -15.39 1.82
CA CYS A 101 9.87 -15.19 2.01
C CYS A 101 9.04 -16.28 1.33
N ASN A 102 7.92 -16.65 1.96
CA ASN A 102 6.86 -17.41 1.31
C ASN A 102 6.03 -16.46 0.43
N VAL A 103 6.04 -16.67 -0.88
CA VAL A 103 5.28 -15.86 -1.85
C VAL A 103 4.05 -16.64 -2.29
N GLN A 104 2.86 -16.07 -2.08
CA GLN A 104 1.59 -16.63 -2.50
C GLN A 104 0.94 -15.75 -3.57
N TYR A 105 0.55 -16.36 -4.69
CA TYR A 105 -0.19 -15.69 -5.74
C TYR A 105 -1.67 -16.06 -5.63
N LEU A 106 -2.51 -15.04 -5.59
CA LEU A 106 -3.95 -15.16 -5.54
C LEU A 106 -4.52 -14.51 -6.79
N ARG A 107 -5.35 -15.26 -7.50
CA ARG A 107 -6.22 -14.69 -8.52
C ARG A 107 -7.52 -14.27 -7.86
N PHE A 108 -7.95 -13.07 -8.14
CA PHE A 108 -9.19 -12.51 -7.64
C PHE A 108 -9.95 -11.84 -8.77
N SER A 109 -11.27 -12.02 -8.78
CA SER A 109 -12.18 -11.28 -9.65
C SER A 109 -13.20 -10.51 -8.82
N TYR A 110 -13.62 -9.35 -9.30
CA TYR A 110 -14.68 -8.56 -8.66
C TYR A 110 -16.00 -9.34 -8.49
N THR A 111 -16.20 -10.41 -9.27
CA THR A 111 -17.38 -11.28 -9.23
C THR A 111 -17.34 -12.34 -8.11
N GLU A 112 -16.18 -12.53 -7.46
CA GLU A 112 -16.05 -13.56 -6.42
C GLU A 112 -16.89 -13.25 -5.18
N SER A 113 -17.73 -14.21 -4.78
CA SER A 113 -18.57 -14.10 -3.59
C SER A 113 -17.71 -14.05 -2.32
N GLY A 114 -17.94 -13.02 -1.50
CA GLY A 114 -17.25 -12.81 -0.22
C GLY A 114 -16.06 -11.84 -0.26
N GLY A 115 -15.65 -11.36 -1.44
CA GLY A 115 -14.64 -10.30 -1.56
C GLY A 115 -13.21 -10.70 -1.19
N LEU A 116 -12.26 -9.78 -1.36
CA LEU A 116 -10.83 -10.05 -1.17
C LEU A 116 -10.49 -10.44 0.27
N ALA A 117 -11.15 -9.83 1.25
CA ALA A 117 -10.90 -10.16 2.65
C ALA A 117 -11.15 -11.64 2.98
N ASN A 118 -12.16 -12.25 2.35
CA ASN A 118 -12.45 -13.67 2.53
C ASN A 118 -11.37 -14.57 1.93
N ARG A 119 -10.64 -14.12 0.90
CA ARG A 119 -9.45 -14.80 0.39
C ARG A 119 -8.26 -14.64 1.33
N LEU A 120 -8.05 -13.43 1.83
CA LEU A 120 -6.91 -13.09 2.70
C LEU A 120 -7.02 -13.73 4.09
N LYS A 121 -8.22 -13.97 4.62
CA LYS A 121 -8.42 -14.53 5.98
C LYS A 121 -7.71 -15.85 6.24
N ASN A 122 -7.48 -16.65 5.19
CA ASN A 122 -6.88 -17.98 5.30
C ASN A 122 -5.33 -17.93 5.38
N ILE A 123 -4.74 -16.74 5.23
CA ILE A 123 -3.29 -16.54 5.23
C ILE A 123 -2.85 -16.26 6.67
N LYS A 124 -2.12 -17.22 7.26
CA LYS A 124 -1.70 -17.17 8.67
C LYS A 124 -0.55 -16.19 8.92
N PRO A 125 -0.43 -15.70 10.16
CA PRO A 125 -1.33 -14.73 10.78
C PRO A 125 -0.99 -13.28 10.36
N ILE A 126 0.12 -13.10 9.65
CA ILE A 126 0.64 -11.81 9.23
C ILE A 126 1.01 -11.92 7.75
N ILE A 127 0.55 -10.94 6.98
CA ILE A 127 1.02 -10.66 5.64
C ILE A 127 2.03 -9.52 5.77
N ASP A 128 3.31 -9.84 5.61
CA ASP A 128 4.38 -8.86 5.67
C ASP A 128 4.27 -7.86 4.52
N TYR A 129 3.84 -8.33 3.35
CA TYR A 129 3.76 -7.53 2.14
C TYR A 129 2.61 -8.00 1.24
N LEU A 130 1.63 -7.11 1.03
CA LEU A 130 0.52 -7.31 0.11
C LEU A 130 0.74 -6.45 -1.13
N VAL A 131 0.67 -7.06 -2.31
CA VAL A 131 0.66 -6.35 -3.59
C VAL A 131 -0.68 -6.64 -4.26
N VAL A 132 -1.43 -5.60 -4.58
CA VAL A 132 -2.67 -5.68 -5.35
C VAL A 132 -2.43 -5.01 -6.70
N GLY A 133 -2.57 -5.77 -7.78
CA GLY A 133 -2.35 -5.30 -9.14
C GLY A 133 -3.40 -4.34 -9.65
N PRO A 134 -3.07 -3.63 -10.75
CA PRO A 134 -4.06 -2.83 -11.44
C PRO A 134 -5.16 -3.77 -11.94
N SER A 135 -6.35 -3.21 -12.06
CA SER A 135 -7.52 -3.92 -12.55
C SER A 135 -7.97 -3.33 -13.88
N ASN A 136 -8.41 -4.18 -14.80
CA ASN A 136 -9.17 -3.73 -15.98
C ASN A 136 -10.57 -3.24 -15.62
N THR A 137 -11.01 -3.51 -14.39
CA THR A 137 -12.24 -3.01 -13.79
C THR A 137 -11.93 -2.11 -12.59
N SER A 138 -12.94 -1.86 -11.76
CA SER A 138 -12.89 -0.78 -10.80
C SER A 138 -12.13 -1.14 -9.51
N SER A 139 -10.81 -0.92 -9.54
CA SER A 139 -9.90 -1.14 -8.39
C SER A 139 -10.29 -0.35 -7.12
N TYR A 140 -11.02 0.77 -7.22
CA TYR A 140 -11.43 1.53 -6.02
C TYR A 140 -12.44 0.78 -5.15
N LEU A 141 -13.34 -0.03 -5.73
CA LEU A 141 -14.31 -0.81 -4.96
C LEU A 141 -13.62 -1.84 -4.07
N LEU A 142 -12.59 -2.49 -4.60
CA LEU A 142 -11.74 -3.40 -3.85
C LEU A 142 -11.04 -2.68 -2.69
N PHE A 143 -10.56 -1.47 -2.95
CA PHE A 143 -9.93 -0.65 -1.93
C PHE A 143 -10.90 -0.20 -0.84
N GLN A 144 -12.14 0.15 -1.19
CA GLN A 144 -13.20 0.40 -0.22
C GLN A 144 -13.48 -0.83 0.64
N GLN A 145 -13.57 -2.02 0.04
CA GLN A 145 -13.75 -3.27 0.79
C GLN A 145 -12.58 -3.53 1.76
N PHE A 146 -11.36 -3.26 1.31
CA PHE A 146 -10.15 -3.37 2.14
C PHE A 146 -10.21 -2.43 3.36
N LEU A 147 -10.72 -1.21 3.19
CA LEU A 147 -10.81 -0.21 4.27
C LEU A 147 -12.04 -0.36 5.18
N ASN A 148 -13.18 -0.88 4.69
CA ASN A 148 -14.48 -0.67 5.34
C ASN A 148 -15.09 -1.84 6.12
N GLY A 149 -14.56 -3.07 6.15
CA GLY A 149 -15.43 -4.15 6.65
C GLY A 149 -14.86 -5.45 7.18
N TYR A 150 -13.54 -5.64 7.23
CA TYR A 150 -13.02 -6.99 7.48
C TYR A 150 -11.85 -7.04 8.44
N GLU A 151 -11.64 -6.02 9.26
CA GLU A 151 -10.50 -5.96 10.18
C GLU A 151 -10.45 -7.14 11.16
N HIS A 152 -11.61 -7.65 11.57
CA HIS A 152 -11.72 -8.77 12.51
C HIS A 152 -11.38 -10.12 11.89
N ILE A 153 -11.42 -10.22 10.56
CA ILE A 153 -11.20 -11.47 9.82
C ILE A 153 -9.94 -11.44 8.95
N MET A 154 -9.40 -10.26 8.64
CA MET A 154 -8.16 -10.13 7.88
C MET A 154 -6.94 -10.36 8.77
N PRO A 155 -5.88 -11.01 8.25
CA PRO A 155 -4.60 -11.06 8.94
C PRO A 155 -4.04 -9.63 9.13
N VAL A 156 -3.04 -9.50 9.99
CA VAL A 156 -2.30 -8.25 10.09
C VAL A 156 -1.52 -8.05 8.78
N ILE A 157 -1.71 -6.91 8.13
CA ILE A 157 -1.00 -6.58 6.89
C ILE A 157 -0.03 -5.43 7.19
N CYS A 158 1.26 -5.62 6.95
CA CYS A 158 2.28 -4.65 7.35
C CYS A 158 2.60 -3.61 6.28
N GLN A 159 2.67 -4.03 5.03
CA GLN A 159 3.03 -3.18 3.90
C GLN A 159 2.10 -3.51 2.75
N VAL A 160 1.59 -2.48 2.07
CA VAL A 160 0.63 -2.64 0.97
C VAL A 160 1.04 -1.79 -0.21
N ASN A 161 1.16 -2.41 -1.37
CA ASN A 161 1.11 -1.74 -2.67
C ASN A 161 -0.25 -2.00 -3.26
N PHE A 162 -0.96 -0.93 -3.57
CA PHE A 162 -2.28 -1.02 -4.19
C PHE A 162 -2.27 -0.20 -5.47
N ALA A 163 -2.33 -0.91 -6.60
CA ALA A 163 -2.40 -0.30 -7.91
C ALA A 163 -3.86 -0.03 -8.31
N PHE A 164 -4.10 1.21 -8.70
CA PHE A 164 -5.37 1.72 -9.18
C PHE A 164 -5.28 1.98 -10.66
N SER A 165 -6.34 1.67 -11.38
CA SER A 165 -6.59 2.23 -12.71
C SER A 165 -7.33 3.55 -12.58
N LEU A 166 -7.10 4.46 -13.51
CA LEU A 166 -7.73 5.78 -13.54
C LEU A 166 -9.26 5.62 -13.42
N PRO A 167 -9.88 6.14 -12.35
CA PRO A 167 -11.32 6.00 -12.15
C PRO A 167 -12.10 6.69 -13.28
N LYS A 168 -13.23 6.09 -13.68
CA LYS A 168 -14.19 6.76 -14.55
C LYS A 168 -14.87 7.89 -13.79
N PHE A 169 -15.50 8.84 -14.50
CA PHE A 169 -16.19 9.98 -13.88
C PHE A 169 -17.14 9.60 -12.74
N ALA A 170 -17.92 8.53 -12.90
CA ALA A 170 -18.86 8.04 -11.88
C ALA A 170 -18.18 7.46 -10.62
N GLU A 171 -16.88 7.19 -10.69
CA GLU A 171 -16.07 6.49 -9.68
C GLU A 171 -15.13 7.46 -8.93
N GLU A 172 -14.94 8.67 -9.46
CA GLU A 172 -14.03 9.69 -8.91
C GLU A 172 -14.32 10.00 -7.43
N ASN A 173 -15.60 10.15 -7.08
CA ASN A 173 -16.01 10.43 -5.71
C ASN A 173 -15.69 9.25 -4.77
N GLY A 174 -15.99 8.02 -5.20
CA GLY A 174 -15.69 6.82 -4.42
C GLY A 174 -14.20 6.64 -4.16
N PHE A 175 -13.36 6.97 -5.14
CA PHE A 175 -11.90 6.99 -4.95
C PHE A 175 -11.46 8.06 -3.93
N ARG A 176 -11.97 9.29 -4.04
CA ARG A 176 -11.66 10.37 -3.08
C ARG A 176 -12.06 10.00 -1.65
N GLU A 177 -13.25 9.47 -1.47
CA GLU A 177 -13.73 9.00 -0.17
C GLU A 177 -12.82 7.90 0.40
N SER A 178 -12.33 7.01 -0.45
CA SER A 178 -11.40 5.95 -0.03
C SER A 178 -10.05 6.51 0.43
N LEU A 179 -9.53 7.53 -0.26
CA LEU A 179 -8.31 8.22 0.16
C LEU A 179 -8.49 8.94 1.50
N LEU A 180 -9.63 9.64 1.69
CA LEU A 180 -9.97 10.28 2.96
C LEU A 180 -10.19 9.25 4.08
N LYS A 181 -10.72 8.06 3.74
CA LYS A 181 -10.86 6.96 4.68
C LYS A 181 -9.50 6.41 5.10
N LEU A 182 -8.59 6.18 4.16
CA LEU A 182 -7.22 5.75 4.44
C LEU A 182 -6.52 6.75 5.37
N LYS A 183 -6.70 8.06 5.13
CA LYS A 183 -6.23 9.15 6.00
C LYS A 183 -6.82 9.07 7.41
N SER A 184 -8.15 8.93 7.53
CA SER A 184 -8.85 9.00 8.82
C SER A 184 -8.73 7.74 9.67
N ASP A 185 -8.44 6.58 9.08
CA ASP A 185 -8.32 5.30 9.80
C ASP A 185 -7.10 5.28 10.75
N GLY A 186 -6.04 6.04 10.44
CA GLY A 186 -4.83 6.19 11.27
C GLY A 186 -4.01 4.89 11.49
N LYS A 187 -4.49 3.76 10.97
CA LYS A 187 -3.81 2.46 11.00
C LYS A 187 -2.67 2.41 9.99
N TYR A 188 -2.92 2.94 8.81
CA TYR A 188 -1.98 2.98 7.69
C TYR A 188 -1.49 4.40 7.44
N VAL A 189 -0.21 4.52 7.11
CA VAL A 189 0.38 5.78 6.63
C VAL A 189 0.86 5.56 5.21
N VAL A 190 0.48 6.45 4.30
CA VAL A 190 0.97 6.46 2.92
C VAL A 190 2.43 6.90 2.94
N ILE A 191 3.32 6.15 2.31
CA ILE A 191 4.76 6.45 2.30
C ILE A 191 5.24 6.75 0.90
N ALA A 192 4.66 6.16 -0.13
CA ALA A 192 5.05 6.48 -1.49
C ALA A 192 3.86 6.34 -2.44
N ALA A 193 3.97 7.01 -3.58
CA ALA A 193 3.06 6.78 -4.69
C ALA A 193 3.83 6.87 -6.01
N SER A 194 3.41 6.08 -6.99
CA SER A 194 3.97 6.14 -8.34
C SER A 194 2.86 6.10 -9.37
N LYS A 195 3.15 6.58 -10.56
CA LYS A 195 2.31 6.34 -11.72
C LYS A 195 3.10 5.67 -12.84
N ASP A 196 2.36 5.04 -13.73
CA ASP A 196 2.88 4.64 -15.02
C ASP A 196 3.10 5.85 -15.93
N ARG A 197 3.77 5.65 -17.08
CA ARG A 197 4.05 6.75 -18.03
C ARG A 197 2.81 7.35 -18.66
N THR A 198 1.68 6.64 -18.66
CA THR A 198 0.45 7.11 -19.30
C THR A 198 -0.48 7.84 -18.35
N ASP A 199 -0.12 7.98 -17.07
CA ASP A 199 -0.97 8.50 -16.00
C ASP A 199 -2.28 7.69 -15.81
N MET A 200 -2.39 6.50 -16.40
CA MET A 200 -3.58 5.65 -16.33
C MET A 200 -3.57 4.74 -15.11
N HIS A 201 -2.40 4.51 -14.50
CA HIS A 201 -2.27 3.68 -13.31
C HIS A 201 -1.52 4.42 -12.21
N LEU A 202 -2.02 4.29 -10.98
CA LEU A 202 -1.43 4.85 -9.77
C LEU A 202 -1.19 3.72 -8.78
N ASN A 203 0.04 3.55 -8.30
CA ASN A 203 0.33 2.69 -7.15
C ASN A 203 0.44 3.55 -5.90
N LEU A 204 -0.33 3.19 -4.87
CA LEU A 204 -0.16 3.73 -3.52
C LEU A 204 0.57 2.70 -2.66
N PHE A 205 1.63 3.14 -2.02
CA PHE A 205 2.37 2.38 -1.05
C PHE A 205 2.12 2.92 0.34
N PHE A 206 1.59 2.09 1.23
CA PHE A 206 1.28 2.45 2.61
C PHE A 206 1.62 1.31 3.56
N VAL A 207 1.89 1.68 4.82
CA VAL A 207 2.37 0.73 5.84
C VAL A 207 1.55 0.84 7.12
N ASN A 208 1.39 -0.29 7.80
CA ASN A 208 0.67 -0.38 9.06
C ASN A 208 1.59 0.07 10.21
N MET A 209 1.33 1.27 10.71
CA MET A 209 2.11 1.88 11.79
C MET A 209 1.59 1.49 13.18
N ARG A 210 0.33 1.06 13.26
CA ARG A 210 -0.36 0.79 14.53
C ARG A 210 0.05 -0.54 15.15
N HIS A 211 0.32 -1.55 14.33
CA HIS A 211 0.67 -2.88 14.83
C HIS A 211 2.17 -2.97 15.18
N SER A 212 2.50 -3.36 16.42
CA SER A 212 3.88 -3.42 16.93
C SER A 212 4.81 -4.26 16.06
N TYR A 213 4.36 -5.44 15.64
CA TYR A 213 5.13 -6.31 14.74
C TYR A 213 5.58 -5.58 13.45
N CYS A 214 4.67 -4.85 12.79
CA CYS A 214 4.97 -4.15 11.54
C CYS A 214 5.94 -3.00 11.78
N ARG A 215 5.71 -2.25 12.86
CA ARG A 215 6.58 -1.13 13.27
C ARG A 215 8.00 -1.59 13.57
N ASP A 216 8.16 -2.63 14.37
CA ASP A 216 9.47 -3.08 14.83
C ASP A 216 10.28 -3.71 13.68
N ARG A 217 9.59 -4.33 12.71
CA ARG A 217 10.20 -5.02 11.58
C ARG A 217 10.56 -4.09 10.41
N TYR A 218 9.73 -3.06 10.15
CA TYR A 218 9.85 -2.23 8.93
C TYR A 218 10.01 -0.73 9.19
N LEU A 219 9.86 -0.24 10.43
CA LEU A 219 9.73 1.21 10.69
C LEU A 219 10.71 1.77 11.74
N ARG A 220 11.62 0.94 12.30
CA ARG A 220 12.66 1.32 13.27
C ARG A 220 13.57 2.51 12.89
N TYR A 221 13.81 2.81 11.61
CA TYR A 221 14.58 4.02 11.24
C TYR A 221 13.78 5.33 11.40
N PHE A 222 12.44 5.27 11.44
CA PHE A 222 11.60 6.44 11.73
C PHE A 222 11.65 6.88 13.20
N SER A 223 12.29 6.08 14.07
CA SER A 223 12.39 6.32 15.50
C SER A 223 13.79 6.74 15.97
N TYR A 224 14.68 7.20 15.06
CA TYR A 224 15.94 7.79 15.52
C TYR A 224 15.71 9.18 16.11
N TYR A 225 16.27 9.32 17.31
CA TYR A 225 16.24 10.44 18.25
C TYR A 225 16.65 11.79 17.65
#